data_AF-G8YJZ2-F1
#
_entry.id   AF-G8YJZ2-F1
#
_cell.length_a   1.000
_cell.length_b   1.000
_cell.length_c   1.000
_cell.angle_alpha   90.00
_cell.angle_beta   90.00
_cell.angle_gamma   90.00
#
_symmetry.space_group_name_H-M   'P 1'
#
loop_
_entity.id
_entity.type
_entity.pdbx_description
1 polymer ?
#
loop_
_entity_poly.entity_id
_entity_poly.type
_entity_poly.pdbx_seq_one_letter_code
_entity_poly.pdbx_strand_id
1 'polypeptide(L)'
;MIEAMTELMAMEFINSIIHWISEFPNSPLQASSSFQDLCNIATIFKLLKVLLNEEDVILSSDEESLLAEDTVVTFHESNIIVPYNIQRKIEITERALKNHIHNNYAKLKKIEGIRLIFVNVNITKIVIFHDISSIARMCELLLKIGIYSSKLSTFGLTSIEFLSDADKEAIYSYAGADFKDIKIENTTIIEKMEEMDRYQMEVLQKLEDEKNLDMIRESKRFLEEKAKLEDDIKALQEENEALEKKCSEVFNCSDQVSFIEEDLVDSINWENQQLQELIYKLMVQ
;
A
#
# COMPACT_ATOMS: atom_id res chain seq x y z
N MET A 1 3.35 -23.02 -26.41
CA MET A 1 3.57 -22.39 -27.74
C MET A 1 3.03 -20.97 -27.76
N ILE A 2 1.76 -20.73 -27.37
CA ILE A 2 1.22 -19.35 -27.24
C ILE A 2 1.97 -18.57 -26.13
N GLU A 3 2.11 -19.12 -24.92
CA GLU A 3 2.83 -18.44 -23.81
C GLU A 3 4.29 -18.12 -24.15
N ALA A 4 5.03 -19.07 -24.72
CA ALA A 4 6.42 -18.86 -25.15
C ALA A 4 6.55 -17.78 -26.24
N MET A 5 5.54 -17.64 -27.10
CA MET A 5 5.50 -16.60 -28.12
C MET A 5 5.20 -15.23 -27.51
N THR A 6 4.34 -15.18 -26.48
CA THR A 6 4.06 -13.96 -25.71
C THR A 6 5.28 -13.48 -24.92
N GLU A 7 6.04 -14.41 -24.33
CA GLU A 7 7.25 -14.09 -23.58
C GLU A 7 8.38 -13.59 -24.48
N LEU A 8 8.55 -14.18 -25.67
CA LEU A 8 9.50 -13.69 -26.68
C LEU A 8 9.16 -12.26 -27.13
N MET A 9 7.89 -12.00 -27.46
CA MET A 9 7.44 -10.65 -27.83
C MET A 9 7.63 -9.63 -26.70
N ALA A 10 7.40 -10.04 -25.44
CA ALA A 10 7.65 -9.19 -24.29
C ALA A 10 9.14 -8.86 -24.13
N MET A 11 10.03 -9.82 -24.33
CA MET A 11 11.48 -9.62 -24.24
C MET A 11 12.01 -8.70 -25.35
N GLU A 12 11.54 -8.88 -26.59
CA GLU A 12 11.86 -7.98 -27.71
C GLU A 12 11.40 -6.56 -27.40
N PHE A 13 10.15 -6.40 -26.93
CA PHE A 13 9.62 -5.11 -26.49
C PHE A 13 10.45 -4.46 -25.38
N ILE A 14 10.79 -5.20 -24.32
CA ILE A 14 11.60 -4.69 -23.21
C ILE A 14 12.95 -4.18 -23.72
N ASN A 15 13.64 -4.94 -24.57
CA ASN A 15 14.92 -4.53 -25.14
C ASN A 15 14.79 -3.25 -25.99
N SER A 16 13.75 -3.15 -26.80
CA SER A 16 13.49 -1.93 -27.59
C SER A 16 13.21 -0.71 -26.71
N ILE A 17 12.52 -0.90 -25.57
CA ILE A 17 12.33 0.16 -24.59
C ILE A 17 13.63 0.53 -23.88
N ILE A 18 14.53 -0.42 -23.60
CA ILE A 18 15.87 -0.13 -23.07
C ILE A 18 16.66 0.74 -24.07
N HIS A 19 16.68 0.36 -25.36
CA HIS A 19 17.32 1.15 -26.40
C HIS A 19 16.74 2.58 -26.44
N TRP A 20 15.42 2.71 -26.46
CA TRP A 20 14.74 4.01 -26.47
C TRP A 20 15.05 4.86 -25.24
N ILE A 21 14.99 4.27 -24.05
CA ILE A 21 15.30 4.96 -22.79
C ILE A 21 16.78 5.36 -22.72
N SER A 22 17.68 4.60 -23.34
CA SER A 22 19.11 4.91 -23.34
C SER A 22 19.46 6.20 -24.09
N GLU A 23 18.58 6.65 -24.99
CA GLU A 23 18.72 7.94 -25.69
C GLU A 23 18.41 9.15 -24.80
N PHE A 24 17.71 8.96 -23.67
CA PHE A 24 17.36 10.08 -22.80
C PHE A 24 18.61 10.67 -22.11
N PRO A 25 18.68 12.00 -21.97
CA PRO A 25 19.79 12.63 -21.27
C PRO A 25 19.84 12.18 -19.81
N ASN A 26 21.04 11.78 -19.36
CA ASN A 26 21.29 11.23 -18.03
C ASN A 26 20.52 9.94 -17.72
N SER A 27 20.16 9.17 -18.76
CA SER A 27 19.57 7.86 -18.55
C SER A 27 20.52 6.96 -17.73
N PRO A 28 20.02 6.25 -16.71
CA PRO A 28 20.80 5.24 -15.98
C PRO A 28 20.95 3.94 -16.77
N LEU A 29 20.30 3.79 -17.93
CA LEU A 29 20.43 2.65 -18.82
C LEU A 29 21.28 3.02 -20.05
N GLN A 30 22.01 2.04 -20.55
CA GLN A 30 22.77 2.13 -21.80
C GLN A 30 22.12 1.24 -22.86
N ALA A 31 22.43 1.45 -24.14
CA ALA A 31 21.94 0.59 -25.20
C ALA A 31 22.40 -0.88 -25.05
N SER A 32 23.50 -1.12 -24.34
CA SER A 32 23.99 -2.46 -23.99
C SER A 32 23.43 -3.01 -22.68
N SER A 33 22.55 -2.28 -21.99
CA SER A 33 21.90 -2.74 -20.77
C SER A 33 20.98 -3.93 -21.04
N SER A 34 20.82 -4.78 -20.04
CA SER A 34 19.91 -5.93 -20.09
C SER A 34 18.63 -5.64 -19.30
N PHE A 35 17.59 -6.45 -19.49
CA PHE A 35 16.38 -6.35 -18.68
C PHE A 35 16.64 -6.55 -17.16
N GLN A 36 17.75 -7.19 -16.78
CA GLN A 36 18.12 -7.33 -15.37
C GLN A 36 18.44 -5.98 -14.73
N ASP A 37 18.91 -5.00 -15.51
CA ASP A 37 19.16 -3.65 -15.02
C ASP A 37 17.86 -2.95 -14.62
N LEU A 38 16.73 -3.30 -15.26
CA LEU A 38 15.38 -2.85 -14.89
C LEU A 38 14.82 -3.55 -13.65
N CYS A 39 15.48 -4.60 -13.14
CA CYS A 39 15.11 -5.23 -11.88
C CYS A 39 15.75 -4.51 -10.67
N ASN A 40 16.73 -3.63 -10.89
CA ASN A 40 17.32 -2.83 -9.82
C ASN A 40 16.41 -1.62 -9.50
N ILE A 41 15.90 -1.58 -8.26
CA ILE A 41 15.01 -0.51 -7.79
C ILE A 41 15.66 0.89 -7.88
N ALA A 42 16.97 1.00 -7.67
CA ALA A 42 17.68 2.27 -7.80
C ALA A 42 17.71 2.75 -9.26
N THR A 43 17.84 1.82 -10.22
CA THR A 43 17.76 2.11 -11.66
C THR A 43 16.36 2.56 -12.04
N ILE A 44 15.32 1.84 -11.62
CA ILE A 44 13.92 2.23 -11.84
C ILE A 44 13.68 3.64 -11.31
N PHE A 45 14.09 3.92 -10.08
CA PHE A 45 13.88 5.22 -9.48
C PHE A 45 14.63 6.35 -10.21
N LYS A 46 15.88 6.12 -10.60
CA LYS A 46 16.66 7.07 -11.42
C LYS A 46 15.98 7.34 -12.77
N LEU A 47 15.41 6.31 -13.41
CA LEU A 47 14.62 6.49 -14.64
C LEU A 47 13.42 7.39 -14.42
N LEU A 48 12.69 7.19 -13.32
CA LEU A 48 11.59 8.07 -12.97
C LEU A 48 12.06 9.50 -12.74
N LYS A 49 13.20 9.75 -12.08
CA LYS A 49 13.74 11.12 -11.96
C LYS A 49 14.05 11.78 -13.31
N VAL A 50 14.46 11.00 -14.31
CA VAL A 50 14.70 11.49 -15.67
C VAL A 50 13.39 11.89 -16.35
N LEU A 51 12.34 11.08 -16.21
CA LEU A 51 11.07 11.27 -16.93
C LEU A 51 10.06 12.19 -16.21
N LEU A 52 9.91 12.03 -14.89
CA LEU A 52 8.88 12.72 -14.12
C LEU A 52 9.26 14.18 -13.83
N ASN A 53 8.26 14.99 -13.50
CA ASN A 53 8.48 16.35 -13.05
C ASN A 53 9.01 16.37 -11.61
N GLU A 54 9.62 17.48 -11.21
CA GLU A 54 10.21 17.60 -9.87
C GLU A 54 9.13 17.55 -8.77
N GLU A 55 7.95 18.12 -9.03
CA GLU A 55 6.81 18.08 -8.12
C GLU A 55 6.23 16.68 -7.89
N ASP A 56 6.52 15.72 -8.77
CA ASP A 56 6.07 14.33 -8.62
C ASP A 56 6.99 13.55 -7.67
N VAL A 57 8.25 13.98 -7.56
CA VAL A 57 9.33 13.30 -6.82
C VAL A 57 9.69 14.10 -5.58
N ILE A 58 8.76 14.17 -4.63
CA ILE A 58 8.99 14.80 -3.33
C ILE A 58 9.53 13.74 -2.36
N LEU A 59 10.79 13.91 -1.96
CA LEU A 59 11.49 13.01 -1.03
C LEU A 59 11.85 13.73 0.26
N SER A 60 11.87 13.00 1.37
CA SER A 60 12.58 13.45 2.57
C SER A 60 14.09 13.18 2.45
N SER A 61 14.90 13.85 3.26
CA SER A 61 16.37 13.64 3.29
C SER A 61 16.77 12.19 3.58
N ASP A 62 15.99 11.51 4.43
CA ASP A 62 16.19 10.08 4.73
C ASP A 62 15.89 9.20 3.51
N GLU A 63 14.86 9.55 2.73
CA GLU A 63 14.47 8.80 1.53
C GLU A 63 15.49 8.97 0.40
N GLU A 64 16.07 10.16 0.24
CA GLU A 64 17.17 10.39 -0.70
C GLU A 64 18.40 9.53 -0.37
N SER A 65 18.78 9.50 0.92
CA SER A 65 19.90 8.70 1.40
C SER A 65 19.66 7.21 1.16
N LEU A 66 18.45 6.74 1.45
CA LEU A 66 18.05 5.35 1.24
C LEU A 66 18.19 4.93 -0.23
N LEU A 67 17.75 5.77 -1.16
CA LEU A 67 17.74 5.47 -2.59
C LEU A 67 19.13 5.58 -3.25
N ALA A 68 20.08 6.26 -2.61
CA ALA A 68 21.47 6.33 -3.07
C ALA A 68 22.23 5.02 -2.86
N GLU A 69 21.85 4.22 -1.86
CA GLU A 69 22.45 2.92 -1.61
C GLU A 69 22.06 1.92 -2.70
N ASP A 70 23.04 1.23 -3.28
CA ASP A 70 22.75 0.15 -4.21
C ASP A 70 22.34 -1.11 -3.42
N THR A 71 21.18 -1.67 -3.74
CA THR A 71 20.61 -2.82 -3.03
C THR A 71 20.20 -3.88 -4.02
N VAL A 72 20.85 -5.03 -3.93
CA VAL A 72 20.67 -6.14 -4.85
C VAL A 72 19.96 -7.29 -4.13
N VAL A 73 18.91 -7.82 -4.75
CA VAL A 73 18.27 -9.08 -4.31
C VAL A 73 19.20 -10.23 -4.73
N THR A 74 19.57 -11.10 -3.79
CA THR A 74 20.44 -12.25 -4.09
C THR A 74 19.64 -13.54 -4.17
N PHE A 75 19.96 -14.35 -5.19
CA PHE A 75 19.33 -15.64 -5.44
C PHE A 75 20.31 -16.75 -5.06
N HIS A 76 19.93 -17.56 -4.07
CA HIS A 76 20.72 -18.70 -3.60
C HIS A 76 19.92 -19.99 -3.76
N GLU A 77 20.15 -20.71 -4.86
CA GLU A 77 19.56 -22.01 -5.20
C GLU A 77 18.01 -22.04 -5.13
N SER A 78 17.45 -22.17 -3.93
CA SER A 78 16.01 -22.21 -3.65
C SER A 78 15.49 -21.02 -2.81
N ASN A 79 16.37 -20.11 -2.40
CA ASN A 79 16.06 -18.98 -1.52
C ASN A 79 16.31 -17.65 -2.23
N ILE A 80 15.41 -16.70 -1.98
CA ILE A 80 15.56 -15.30 -2.39
C ILE A 80 15.84 -14.50 -1.11
N ILE A 81 17.00 -13.84 -1.05
CA ILE A 81 17.34 -12.96 0.07
C ILE A 81 16.99 -11.53 -0.34
N VAL A 82 16.00 -10.97 0.34
CA VAL A 82 15.51 -9.61 0.11
C VAL A 82 16.02 -8.70 1.23
N PRO A 83 16.90 -7.72 0.93
CA PRO A 83 17.28 -6.69 1.88
C PRO A 83 16.07 -5.96 2.49
N TYR A 84 16.12 -5.68 3.80
CA TYR A 84 14.99 -5.11 4.54
C TYR A 84 14.51 -3.75 4.01
N ASN A 85 15.41 -2.98 3.39
CA ASN A 85 15.12 -1.65 2.87
C ASN A 85 14.47 -1.65 1.48
N ILE A 86 14.44 -2.77 0.75
CA ILE A 86 13.87 -2.83 -0.60
C ILE A 86 12.39 -2.46 -0.60
N GLN A 87 11.61 -2.96 0.36
CA GLN A 87 10.19 -2.66 0.42
C GLN A 87 9.93 -1.15 0.54
N ARG A 88 10.72 -0.46 1.37
CA ARG A 88 10.61 1.00 1.51
C ARG A 88 11.01 1.73 0.23
N LYS A 89 12.04 1.27 -0.50
CA LYS A 89 12.41 1.84 -1.81
C LYS A 89 11.33 1.64 -2.87
N ILE A 90 10.67 0.48 -2.85
CA ILE A 90 9.51 0.20 -3.72
C ILE A 90 8.38 1.18 -3.41
N GLU A 91 8.02 1.35 -2.14
CA GLU A 91 6.95 2.27 -1.72
C GLU A 91 7.22 3.72 -2.14
N ILE A 92 8.47 4.19 -2.02
CA ILE A 92 8.85 5.53 -2.48
C ILE A 92 8.71 5.65 -4.00
N THR A 93 9.13 4.63 -4.74
CA THR A 93 9.03 4.58 -6.21
C THR A 93 7.58 4.56 -6.68
N GLU A 94 6.73 3.75 -6.04
CA GLU A 94 5.29 3.72 -6.31
C GLU A 94 4.62 5.06 -5.98
N ARG A 95 5.03 5.72 -4.89
CA ARG A 95 4.49 7.03 -4.51
C ARG A 95 4.79 8.07 -5.59
N ALA A 96 6.02 8.10 -6.10
CA ALA A 96 6.40 9.01 -7.19
C ALA A 96 5.54 8.79 -8.45
N LEU A 97 5.30 7.53 -8.83
CA LEU A 97 4.39 7.20 -9.94
C LEU A 97 2.95 7.63 -9.66
N LYS A 98 2.41 7.34 -8.46
CA LYS A 98 1.05 7.72 -8.06
C LYS A 98 0.86 9.23 -8.16
N ASN A 99 1.83 10.00 -7.64
CA ASN A 99 1.83 11.45 -7.72
C ASN A 99 1.81 11.91 -9.18
N HIS A 100 2.68 11.37 -10.03
CA HIS A 100 2.71 11.76 -11.44
C HIS A 100 1.41 11.49 -12.18
N ILE A 101 0.82 10.29 -12.00
CA ILE A 101 -0.45 9.92 -12.62
C ILE A 101 -1.57 10.84 -12.13
N HIS A 102 -1.57 11.22 -10.86
CA HIS A 102 -2.53 12.16 -10.28
C HIS A 102 -2.35 13.58 -10.84
N ASN A 103 -1.15 14.13 -10.75
CA ASN A 103 -0.81 15.49 -11.18
C ASN A 103 -1.01 15.71 -12.68
N ASN A 104 -0.77 14.67 -13.49
CA ASN A 104 -0.93 14.73 -14.94
C ASN A 104 -2.24 14.09 -15.44
N TYR A 105 -3.23 13.90 -14.57
CA TYR A 105 -4.48 13.21 -14.92
C TYR A 105 -5.16 13.80 -16.17
N ALA A 106 -5.19 15.13 -16.32
CA ALA A 106 -5.83 15.77 -17.48
C ALA A 106 -5.13 15.44 -18.82
N LYS A 107 -3.81 15.27 -18.83
CA LYS A 107 -3.04 14.86 -20.00
C LYS A 107 -3.19 13.36 -20.27
N LEU A 108 -3.15 12.57 -19.19
CA LEU A 108 -3.14 11.12 -19.25
C LEU A 108 -4.53 10.49 -19.44
N LYS A 109 -5.63 11.17 -19.08
CA LYS A 109 -7.01 10.65 -19.23
C LYS A 109 -7.38 10.34 -20.69
N LYS A 110 -6.68 10.97 -21.64
CA LYS A 110 -6.88 10.76 -23.08
C LYS A 110 -6.18 9.49 -23.60
N ILE A 111 -5.28 8.92 -22.82
CA ILE A 111 -4.54 7.72 -23.17
C ILE A 111 -5.36 6.53 -22.71
N GLU A 112 -5.86 5.76 -23.68
CA GLU A 112 -6.61 4.55 -23.39
C GLU A 112 -5.77 3.60 -22.54
N GLY A 113 -6.41 3.02 -21.51
CA GLY A 113 -5.80 1.97 -20.70
C GLY A 113 -4.68 2.40 -19.75
N ILE A 114 -4.20 3.66 -19.72
CA ILE A 114 -3.04 4.00 -18.87
C ILE A 114 -3.27 3.73 -17.38
N ARG A 115 -4.49 3.97 -16.87
CA ARG A 115 -4.86 3.62 -15.50
C ARG A 115 -4.85 2.11 -15.27
N LEU A 116 -5.30 1.33 -16.25
CA LEU A 116 -5.28 -0.13 -16.18
C LEU A 116 -3.84 -0.66 -16.22
N ILE A 117 -2.99 -0.08 -17.06
CA ILE A 117 -1.56 -0.39 -17.11
C ILE A 117 -0.93 -0.09 -15.75
N PHE A 118 -1.14 1.10 -15.21
CA PHE A 118 -0.61 1.50 -13.90
C PHE A 118 -1.05 0.55 -12.76
N VAL A 119 -2.32 0.17 -12.69
CA VAL A 119 -2.83 -0.78 -11.68
C VAL A 119 -2.20 -2.17 -11.82
N ASN A 120 -1.77 -2.54 -13.02
CA ASN A 120 -1.15 -3.83 -13.30
C ASN A 120 0.38 -3.83 -13.18
N VAL A 121 1.02 -2.67 -12.98
CA VAL A 121 2.46 -2.61 -12.68
C VAL A 121 2.68 -3.04 -11.23
N ASN A 122 3.47 -4.09 -11.06
CA ASN A 122 3.84 -4.60 -9.75
C ASN A 122 5.37 -4.53 -9.57
N ILE A 123 5.83 -3.47 -8.91
CA ILE A 123 7.28 -3.22 -8.73
C ILE A 123 7.91 -4.30 -7.85
N THR A 124 7.19 -4.85 -6.88
CA THR A 124 7.67 -6.00 -6.09
C THR A 124 7.98 -7.21 -6.97
N LYS A 125 7.12 -7.52 -7.95
CA LYS A 125 7.37 -8.60 -8.91
C LYS A 125 8.55 -8.34 -9.83
N ILE A 126 8.78 -7.09 -10.20
CA ILE A 126 9.94 -6.68 -10.99
C ILE A 126 11.22 -6.88 -10.19
N VAL A 127 11.29 -6.32 -8.98
CA VAL A 127 12.53 -6.25 -8.19
C VAL A 127 12.87 -7.58 -7.51
N ILE A 128 11.88 -8.31 -7.00
CA ILE A 128 12.11 -9.53 -6.20
C ILE A 128 12.06 -10.79 -7.08
N PHE A 129 11.11 -10.85 -8.01
CA PHE A 129 10.83 -12.06 -8.78
C PHE A 129 11.32 -11.98 -10.23
N HIS A 130 11.83 -10.83 -10.68
CA HIS A 130 12.27 -10.59 -12.05
C HIS A 130 11.21 -11.00 -13.10
N ASP A 131 9.94 -10.76 -12.77
CA ASP A 131 8.80 -11.20 -13.58
C ASP A 131 8.73 -10.42 -14.91
N ILE A 132 8.99 -11.12 -16.02
CA ILE A 132 9.04 -10.54 -17.36
C ILE A 132 7.75 -9.80 -17.74
N SER A 133 6.59 -10.36 -17.35
CA SER A 133 5.29 -9.74 -17.62
C SER A 133 5.15 -8.39 -16.91
N SER A 134 5.55 -8.33 -15.63
CA SER A 134 5.54 -7.09 -14.85
C SER A 134 6.56 -6.08 -15.38
N ILE A 135 7.73 -6.52 -15.82
CA ILE A 135 8.74 -5.66 -16.46
C ILE A 135 8.17 -5.06 -17.75
N ALA A 136 7.56 -5.88 -18.61
CA ALA A 136 6.96 -5.40 -19.84
C ALA A 136 5.83 -4.38 -19.58
N ARG A 137 5.00 -4.58 -18.55
CA ARG A 137 3.98 -3.60 -18.14
C ARG A 137 4.58 -2.30 -17.63
N MET A 138 5.70 -2.37 -16.90
CA MET A 138 6.42 -1.17 -16.49
C MET A 138 7.02 -0.44 -17.68
N CYS A 139 7.62 -1.15 -18.63
CA CYS A 139 8.12 -0.58 -19.89
C CYS A 139 6.99 0.10 -20.70
N GLU A 140 5.81 -0.52 -20.77
CA GLU A 140 4.63 0.06 -21.40
C GLU A 140 4.20 1.37 -20.69
N LEU A 141 4.17 1.37 -19.36
CA LEU A 141 3.88 2.57 -18.58
C LEU A 141 4.92 3.68 -18.82
N LEU A 142 6.21 3.35 -18.78
CA LEU A 142 7.32 4.27 -19.01
C LEU A 142 7.26 4.88 -20.42
N LEU A 143 6.89 4.08 -21.42
CA LEU A 143 6.68 4.56 -22.79
C LEU A 143 5.57 5.62 -22.84
N LYS A 144 4.40 5.33 -22.25
CA LYS A 144 3.28 6.28 -22.24
C LYS A 144 3.63 7.55 -21.44
N ILE A 145 4.28 7.42 -20.28
CA ILE A 145 4.75 8.58 -19.51
C ILE A 145 5.75 9.39 -20.35
N GLY A 146 6.76 8.74 -20.89
CA GLY A 146 7.86 9.36 -21.62
C GLY A 146 7.43 10.07 -22.90
N ILE A 147 6.27 9.75 -23.47
CA ILE A 147 5.74 10.39 -24.69
C ILE A 147 4.70 11.46 -24.39
N TYR A 148 3.88 11.28 -23.34
CA TYR A 148 2.68 12.10 -23.16
C TYR A 148 2.70 13.05 -21.97
N SER A 149 3.39 12.71 -20.87
CA SER A 149 3.32 13.48 -19.62
C SER A 149 4.68 13.83 -19.02
N SER A 150 5.75 13.17 -19.45
CA SER A 150 7.12 13.46 -19.08
C SER A 150 7.49 14.91 -19.43
N LYS A 151 8.37 15.52 -18.61
CA LYS A 151 9.01 16.80 -18.94
C LYS A 151 9.84 16.73 -20.22
N LEU A 152 10.23 15.53 -20.64
CA LEU A 152 10.94 15.21 -21.88
C LEU A 152 10.01 14.57 -22.92
N SER A 153 8.69 14.78 -22.85
CA SER A 153 7.70 14.19 -23.77
C SER A 153 8.01 14.41 -25.25
N THR A 154 8.34 15.64 -25.66
CA THR A 154 8.74 15.94 -27.04
C THR A 154 9.98 15.16 -27.45
N PHE A 155 10.98 15.07 -26.57
CA PHE A 155 12.19 14.29 -26.84
C PHE A 155 11.84 12.81 -26.99
N GLY A 156 11.08 12.26 -26.04
CA GLY A 156 10.65 10.87 -26.05
C GLY A 156 9.88 10.49 -27.32
N LEU A 157 9.00 11.38 -27.80
CA LEU A 157 8.28 11.16 -29.06
C LEU A 157 9.26 11.16 -30.26
N THR A 158 10.17 12.13 -30.32
CA THR A 158 11.12 12.24 -31.44
C THR A 158 12.20 11.15 -31.43
N SER A 159 12.58 10.65 -30.26
CA SER A 159 13.67 9.68 -30.14
C SER A 159 13.29 8.29 -30.65
N ILE A 160 11.99 7.98 -30.68
CA ILE A 160 11.47 6.76 -31.33
C ILE A 160 11.91 6.69 -32.79
N GLU A 161 11.96 7.83 -33.49
CA GLU A 161 12.31 7.84 -34.91
C GLU A 161 13.77 7.46 -35.19
N PHE A 162 14.65 7.54 -34.19
CA PHE A 162 16.06 7.14 -34.30
C PHE A 162 16.31 5.68 -33.95
N LEU A 163 15.28 4.97 -33.48
CA LEU A 163 15.38 3.53 -33.23
C LEU A 163 15.51 2.73 -34.53
N SER A 164 16.02 1.51 -34.41
CA SER A 164 16.05 0.55 -35.52
C SER A 164 14.63 0.17 -35.95
N ASP A 165 14.45 -0.24 -37.20
CA ASP A 165 13.13 -0.68 -37.70
C ASP A 165 12.59 -1.87 -36.88
N ALA A 166 13.47 -2.76 -36.44
CA ALA A 166 13.11 -3.88 -35.57
C ALA A 166 12.59 -3.41 -34.21
N ASP A 167 13.24 -2.42 -33.59
CA ASP A 167 12.79 -1.86 -32.30
C ASP A 167 11.45 -1.13 -32.43
N LYS A 168 11.27 -0.38 -33.51
CA LYS A 168 10.00 0.27 -33.83
C LYS A 168 8.88 -0.76 -33.98
N GLU A 169 9.13 -1.83 -34.73
CA GLU A 169 8.15 -2.89 -34.95
C GLU A 169 7.79 -3.61 -33.64
N ALA A 170 8.75 -3.90 -32.77
CA ALA A 170 8.51 -4.50 -31.46
C ALA A 170 7.64 -3.58 -30.56
N ILE A 171 7.95 -2.28 -30.52
CA ILE A 171 7.16 -1.28 -29.78
C ILE A 171 5.72 -1.21 -30.31
N TYR A 172 5.54 -1.09 -31.62
CA TYR A 172 4.21 -0.97 -32.23
C TYR A 172 3.38 -2.25 -32.10
N SER A 173 4.02 -3.42 -32.17
CA SER A 173 3.34 -4.72 -32.05
C SER A 173 2.87 -4.99 -30.63
N TYR A 174 3.64 -4.57 -29.62
CA TYR A 174 3.32 -4.81 -28.22
C TYR A 174 2.40 -3.73 -27.63
N ALA A 175 2.69 -2.45 -27.85
CA ALA A 175 2.03 -1.34 -27.16
C ALA A 175 0.79 -0.77 -27.90
N GLY A 176 0.40 -1.39 -29.02
CA GLY A 176 -0.83 -1.11 -29.76
C GLY A 176 -0.70 -0.01 -30.84
N ALA A 177 -1.70 0.03 -31.74
CA ALA A 177 -1.73 0.90 -32.91
C ALA A 177 -1.88 2.40 -32.59
N ASP A 178 -2.26 2.77 -31.37
CA ASP A 178 -2.47 4.16 -30.92
C ASP A 178 -1.22 5.04 -31.05
N PHE A 179 -0.05 4.45 -31.27
CA PHE A 179 1.20 5.17 -31.55
C PHE A 179 1.33 5.66 -33.01
N LYS A 180 0.62 5.06 -33.97
CA LYS A 180 0.73 5.47 -35.39
C LYS A 180 0.01 6.78 -35.71
N ASP A 181 -0.99 7.15 -34.91
CA ASP A 181 -1.87 8.29 -35.17
C ASP A 181 -1.50 9.57 -34.42
N ILE A 182 -0.41 9.57 -33.63
CA ILE A 182 0.17 10.78 -33.01
C ILE A 182 0.93 11.63 -34.06
N LYS A 183 0.35 11.81 -35.25
CA LYS A 183 0.80 12.81 -36.22
C LYS A 183 0.24 14.16 -35.81
N ILE A 184 1.01 14.90 -35.01
CA ILE A 184 1.09 16.37 -34.99
C ILE A 184 -0.26 17.10 -35.22
N GLU A 185 -1.24 16.91 -34.34
CA GLU A 185 -2.42 17.79 -34.21
C GLU A 185 -2.29 18.72 -32.99
N ASN A 186 -1.10 19.28 -32.77
CA ASN A 186 -0.72 19.85 -31.48
C ASN A 186 -0.96 21.36 -31.31
N THR A 187 -1.87 22.00 -32.06
CA THR A 187 -2.05 23.47 -31.86
C THR A 187 -3.47 24.02 -31.96
N THR A 188 -4.42 23.35 -32.64
CA THR A 188 -5.74 23.96 -32.90
C THR A 188 -6.88 23.43 -32.02
N ILE A 189 -6.68 22.30 -31.34
CA ILE A 189 -7.72 21.65 -30.51
C ILE A 189 -7.66 22.12 -29.04
N ILE A 190 -6.51 22.61 -28.59
CA ILE A 190 -6.27 22.99 -27.18
C ILE A 190 -7.15 24.19 -26.77
N GLU A 191 -7.28 25.21 -27.61
CA GLU A 191 -8.03 26.44 -27.25
C GLU A 191 -9.56 26.28 -27.27
N LYS A 192 -10.11 25.32 -28.03
CA LYS A 192 -11.56 25.09 -28.09
C LYS A 192 -12.08 24.10 -27.04
N MET A 193 -11.20 23.31 -26.41
CA MET A 193 -11.59 22.35 -25.37
C MET A 193 -11.62 22.95 -23.97
N GLU A 194 -10.89 24.05 -23.72
CA GLU A 194 -10.83 24.71 -22.40
C GLU A 194 -12.18 25.28 -21.93
N GLU A 195 -13.08 25.66 -22.84
CA GLU A 195 -14.44 26.10 -22.49
C GLU A 195 -15.38 24.95 -22.14
N MET A 196 -15.23 23.78 -22.79
CA MET A 196 -16.06 22.61 -22.52
C MET A 196 -15.59 21.86 -21.25
N ASP A 197 -14.29 21.91 -20.96
CA ASP A 197 -13.67 21.34 -19.76
C ASP A 197 -14.07 22.10 -18.47
N ARG A 198 -14.34 23.42 -18.52
CA ARG A 198 -14.85 24.17 -17.35
C ARG A 198 -16.21 23.68 -16.88
N TYR A 199 -17.11 23.36 -17.81
CA TYR A 199 -18.48 22.92 -17.47
C TYR A 199 -18.49 21.49 -16.92
N GLN A 200 -17.63 20.60 -17.46
CA GLN A 200 -17.52 19.22 -16.96
C GLN A 200 -16.75 19.15 -15.63
N MET A 201 -15.76 20.02 -15.40
CA MET A 201 -15.11 20.19 -14.10
C MET A 201 -16.10 20.62 -13.02
N GLU A 202 -17.00 21.56 -13.30
CA GLU A 202 -17.99 22.01 -12.31
C GLU A 202 -18.99 20.91 -11.92
N VAL A 203 -19.32 20.01 -12.86
CA VAL A 203 -20.22 18.86 -12.61
C VAL A 203 -19.50 17.75 -11.84
N LEU A 204 -18.23 17.46 -12.16
CA LEU A 204 -17.45 16.44 -11.45
C LEU A 204 -17.06 16.88 -10.04
N GLN A 205 -16.73 18.17 -9.85
CA GLN A 205 -16.48 18.74 -8.53
C GLN A 205 -17.72 18.63 -7.63
N LYS A 206 -18.92 18.90 -8.17
CA LYS A 206 -20.18 18.73 -7.43
C LYS A 206 -20.46 17.28 -7.03
N LEU A 207 -20.14 16.32 -7.90
CA LEU A 207 -20.28 14.88 -7.60
C LEU A 207 -19.26 14.39 -6.56
N GLU A 208 -18.05 14.92 -6.57
CA GLU A 208 -17.00 14.60 -5.59
C GLU A 208 -17.31 15.24 -4.23
N ASP A 209 -17.83 16.46 -4.21
CA ASP A 209 -18.31 17.13 -3.00
C ASP A 209 -19.52 16.41 -2.38
N GLU A 210 -20.46 15.90 -3.19
CA GLU A 210 -21.58 15.07 -2.73
C GLU A 210 -21.12 13.74 -2.13
N LYS A 211 -20.16 13.06 -2.79
CA LYS A 211 -19.60 11.79 -2.30
C LYS A 211 -18.79 11.99 -1.01
N ASN A 212 -18.06 13.10 -0.90
CA ASN A 212 -17.36 13.48 0.32
C ASN A 212 -18.34 13.83 1.45
N LEU A 213 -19.47 14.49 1.14
CA LEU A 213 -20.54 14.76 2.09
C LEU A 213 -21.17 13.47 2.65
N ASP A 214 -21.40 12.46 1.80
CA ASP A 214 -21.94 11.18 2.26
C ASP A 214 -20.93 10.39 3.10
N MET A 215 -19.65 10.41 2.74
CA MET A 215 -18.59 9.80 3.55
C MET A 215 -18.42 10.52 4.91
N ILE A 216 -18.57 11.86 4.94
CA ILE A 216 -18.57 12.65 6.19
C ILE A 216 -19.81 12.33 7.04
N ARG A 217 -20.99 12.16 6.44
CA ARG A 217 -22.21 11.75 7.15
C ARG A 217 -22.06 10.36 7.77
N GLU A 218 -21.47 9.42 7.04
CA GLU A 218 -21.24 8.06 7.52
C GLU A 218 -20.20 8.03 8.64
N SER A 219 -19.12 8.81 8.51
CA SER A 219 -18.11 8.99 9.55
C SER A 219 -18.69 9.68 10.81
N LYS A 220 -19.57 10.66 10.64
CA LYS A 220 -20.28 11.30 11.76
C LYS A 220 -21.23 10.34 12.46
N ARG A 221 -21.98 9.52 11.71
CA ARG A 221 -22.84 8.47 12.26
C ARG A 221 -22.05 7.46 13.07
N PHE A 222 -20.88 7.05 12.56
CA PHE A 222 -19.98 6.14 13.28
C PHE A 222 -19.44 6.76 14.57
N LEU A 223 -19.12 8.06 14.57
CA LEU A 223 -18.69 8.78 15.77
C LEU A 223 -19.82 8.93 16.81
N GLU A 224 -21.05 9.18 16.37
CA GLU A 224 -22.23 9.25 17.26
C GLU A 224 -22.54 7.88 17.89
N GLU A 225 -22.42 6.80 17.11
CA GLU A 225 -22.58 5.42 17.60
C GLU A 225 -21.47 5.03 18.58
N LYS A 226 -20.23 5.47 18.33
CA LYS A 226 -19.11 5.28 19.25
C LYS A 226 -19.32 6.02 20.58
N ALA A 227 -19.77 7.27 20.56
CA ALA A 227 -20.03 8.05 21.76
C ALA A 227 -21.11 7.40 22.65
N LYS A 228 -22.17 6.88 22.02
CA LYS A 228 -23.21 6.14 22.73
C LYS A 228 -22.67 4.87 23.39
N LEU A 229 -21.79 4.15 22.71
CA LEU A 229 -21.12 2.96 23.26
C LEU A 229 -20.21 3.29 24.45
N GLU A 230 -19.53 4.44 24.41
CA GLU A 230 -18.71 4.92 25.54
C GLU A 230 -19.58 5.28 26.76
N ASP A 231 -20.74 5.90 26.55
CA ASP A 231 -21.71 6.16 27.62
C ASP A 231 -22.28 4.86 28.23
N ASP A 232 -22.60 3.87 27.40
CA ASP A 232 -23.09 2.57 27.85
C ASP A 232 -22.01 1.81 28.66
N ILE A 233 -20.73 1.87 28.23
CA ILE A 233 -19.61 1.29 28.98
C ILE A 233 -19.47 1.95 30.35
N LYS A 234 -19.61 3.29 30.41
CA LYS A 234 -19.53 4.02 31.67
C LYS A 234 -20.66 3.66 32.62
N ALA A 235 -21.89 3.53 32.12
CA ALA A 235 -23.03 3.10 32.93
C ALA A 235 -22.82 1.68 33.51
N LEU A 236 -22.27 0.76 32.73
CA LEU A 236 -21.92 -0.60 33.19
C LEU A 236 -20.81 -0.60 34.24
N GLN A 237 -19.84 0.32 34.15
CA GLN A 237 -18.81 0.48 35.17
C GLN A 237 -19.40 0.99 36.48
N GLU A 238 -20.27 1.99 36.43
CA GLU A 238 -20.98 2.51 37.62
C GLU A 238 -21.88 1.45 38.27
N GLU A 239 -22.55 0.61 37.47
CA GLU A 239 -23.34 -0.53 37.96
C GLU A 239 -22.46 -1.58 38.65
N ASN A 240 -21.31 -1.92 38.07
CA ASN A 240 -20.36 -2.85 38.68
C ASN A 240 -19.80 -2.31 39.99
N GLU A 241 -19.40 -1.05 40.07
CA GLU A 241 -18.94 -0.42 41.32
C GLU A 241 -20.03 -0.44 42.40
N ALA A 242 -21.30 -0.19 42.02
CA ALA A 242 -22.43 -0.28 42.93
C ALA A 242 -22.68 -1.72 43.44
N LEU A 243 -22.49 -2.72 42.57
CA LEU A 243 -22.58 -4.13 42.93
C LEU A 243 -21.43 -4.57 43.85
N GLU A 244 -20.20 -4.15 43.57
CA GLU A 244 -19.04 -4.41 44.43
C GLU A 244 -19.23 -3.80 45.83
N LYS A 245 -19.77 -2.58 45.89
CA LYS A 245 -20.11 -1.93 47.16
C LYS A 245 -21.19 -2.71 47.93
N LYS A 246 -22.26 -3.16 47.25
CA LYS A 246 -23.28 -4.02 47.89
C LYS A 246 -22.72 -5.35 48.36
N CYS A 247 -21.84 -5.99 47.59
CA CYS A 247 -21.14 -7.21 48.02
C CYS A 247 -20.31 -6.94 49.28
N SER A 248 -19.56 -5.84 49.31
CA SER A 248 -18.75 -5.45 50.47
C SER A 248 -19.61 -5.18 51.72
N GLU A 249 -20.80 -4.61 51.55
CA GLU A 249 -21.78 -4.40 52.63
C GLU A 249 -22.38 -5.73 53.15
N VAL A 250 -22.63 -6.71 52.27
CA VAL A 250 -23.06 -8.06 52.65
C VAL A 250 -21.94 -8.80 53.40
N PHE A 251 -20.69 -8.67 52.96
CA PHE A 251 -19.53 -9.28 53.65
C PHE A 251 -19.25 -8.62 55.02
N ASN A 252 -19.49 -7.32 55.19
CA ASN A 252 -19.39 -6.67 56.52
C ASN A 252 -20.53 -7.05 57.48
N CYS A 253 -21.59 -7.71 57.01
CA CYS A 253 -22.63 -8.29 57.86
C CYS A 253 -22.26 -9.72 58.34
N SER A 254 -21.21 -10.31 57.78
CA SER A 254 -20.69 -11.64 58.12
C SER A 254 -19.78 -11.66 59.35
N ASP A 255 -19.35 -10.50 59.86
CA ASP A 255 -18.52 -10.41 61.09
C ASP A 255 -19.32 -10.75 62.37
N GLN A 256 -20.65 -10.92 62.28
CA GLN A 256 -21.46 -11.48 63.37
C GLN A 256 -21.66 -13.00 63.27
N VAL A 257 -21.27 -13.63 62.16
CA VAL A 257 -21.43 -15.09 61.96
C VAL A 257 -20.18 -15.85 62.41
N SER A 258 -18.99 -15.25 62.34
CA SER A 258 -17.74 -15.86 62.81
C SER A 258 -17.68 -16.04 64.33
N PHE A 259 -18.37 -15.21 65.12
CA PHE A 259 -18.39 -15.34 66.58
C PHE A 259 -19.24 -16.52 67.08
N ILE A 260 -20.19 -17.02 66.29
CA ILE A 260 -21.07 -18.13 66.69
C ILE A 260 -20.40 -19.50 66.45
N GLU A 261 -19.51 -19.61 65.46
CA GLU A 261 -18.81 -20.87 65.17
C GLU A 261 -17.70 -21.20 66.17
N GLU A 262 -16.99 -20.20 66.70
CA GLU A 262 -15.87 -20.43 67.64
C GLU A 262 -16.37 -20.95 69.01
N ASP A 263 -17.42 -20.33 69.57
CA ASP A 263 -18.05 -20.78 70.83
C ASP A 263 -18.66 -22.18 70.71
N LEU A 264 -19.22 -22.52 69.54
CA LEU A 264 -19.80 -23.85 69.30
C LEU A 264 -18.71 -24.93 69.21
N VAL A 265 -17.60 -24.65 68.53
CA VAL A 265 -16.45 -25.56 68.43
C VAL A 265 -15.82 -25.79 69.80
N ASP A 266 -15.66 -24.74 70.60
CA ASP A 266 -15.14 -24.86 71.97
C ASP A 266 -16.07 -25.66 72.88
N SER A 267 -17.39 -25.46 72.77
CA SER A 267 -18.36 -26.25 73.53
C SER A 267 -18.34 -27.73 73.16
N ILE A 268 -18.19 -28.06 71.87
CA ILE A 268 -18.09 -29.46 71.39
C ILE A 268 -16.78 -30.11 71.88
N ASN A 269 -15.67 -29.38 71.83
CA ASN A 269 -14.38 -29.88 72.29
C ASN A 269 -14.39 -30.16 73.80
N TRP A 270 -15.01 -29.27 74.58
CA TRP A 270 -15.17 -29.46 76.02
C TRP A 270 -16.03 -30.70 76.35
N GLU A 271 -17.17 -30.89 75.68
CA GLU A 271 -18.01 -32.07 75.88
C GLU A 271 -17.28 -33.38 75.55
N ASN A 272 -16.53 -33.40 74.44
CA ASN A 272 -15.73 -34.57 74.07
C ASN A 272 -14.66 -34.90 75.12
N GLN A 273 -14.03 -33.90 75.72
CA GLN A 273 -13.04 -34.11 76.78
C GLN A 273 -13.68 -34.74 78.02
N GLN A 274 -14.87 -34.27 78.43
CA GLN A 274 -15.61 -34.85 79.55
C GLN A 274 -16.02 -36.31 79.29
N LEU A 275 -16.46 -36.62 78.06
CA LEU A 275 -16.82 -37.99 77.67
C LEU A 275 -15.60 -38.93 77.69
N GLN A 276 -14.44 -38.48 77.20
CA GLN A 276 -13.21 -39.28 77.24
C GLN A 276 -12.77 -39.57 78.68
N GLU A 277 -12.84 -38.59 79.58
CA GLU A 277 -12.56 -38.81 81.00
C GLU A 277 -13.51 -39.83 81.63
N LEU A 278 -14.80 -39.75 81.30
CA LEU A 278 -15.80 -40.67 81.81
C LEU A 278 -15.54 -42.10 81.32
N ILE A 279 -15.27 -42.27 80.02
CA ILE A 279 -14.92 -43.57 79.42
C ILE A 279 -13.69 -44.16 80.12
N TYR A 280 -12.66 -43.35 80.34
CA TYR A 280 -11.45 -43.81 81.02
C TYR A 280 -11.74 -44.25 82.46
N LYS A 281 -12.53 -43.48 83.22
CA LYS A 281 -12.94 -43.83 84.59
C LYS A 281 -13.76 -45.13 84.64
N LEU A 282 -14.59 -45.39 83.63
CA LEU A 282 -15.40 -46.61 83.53
C LEU A 282 -14.60 -47.83 83.06
N MET A 283 -13.53 -47.65 82.30
CA MET A 283 -12.65 -48.76 81.84
C MET A 283 -11.63 -49.20 82.89
N VAL A 284 -11.36 -48.39 83.91
CA VAL A 284 -10.38 -48.67 84.98
C VAL A 284 -11.05 -49.29 86.23
N GLN A 285 -12.35 -49.62 86.17
CA GLN A 285 -13.08 -50.41 87.17
C GLN A 285 -13.22 -51.87 86.75
#